data_AF-A0A1E4X3Q6-F1
#
_entry.id   AF-A0A1E4X3Q6-F1
#
_cell.length_a   1.000
_cell.length_b   1.000
_cell.length_c   1.000
_cell.angle_alpha   90.00
_cell.angle_beta   90.00
_cell.angle_gamma   90.00
#
_symmetry.space_group_name_H-M   'P 1'
#
loop_
_entity.id
_entity.type
_entity.pdbx_description
1 polymer ?
#
loop_
_entity_poly.entity_id
_entity_poly.type
_entity_poly.pdbx_seq_one_letter_code
_entity_poly.pdbx_strand_id
1 'polypeptide(L)'
;MSSFVEQQIVLHQFTAKHSVQARAMLGWSREDLARQAGLAVEAVQRFESQADVADETRLALAFRLEAEGLVFFPGFAPGWGMRARKFERTPAEPAAPGIISRLMGSTAASIDSPAPQPNGA
;
A
#
# COMPACT_ATOMS: atom_id res chain seq x y z
N MET A 1 19.65 6.29 9.95
CA MET A 1 20.46 7.38 9.36
C MET A 1 20.31 7.40 7.83
N SER A 2 19.09 7.28 7.27
CA SER A 2 18.84 7.18 5.81
C SER A 2 18.05 8.36 5.23
N SER A 3 17.39 9.15 6.08
CA SER A 3 16.43 10.19 5.65
C SER A 3 17.07 11.37 4.90
N PHE A 4 18.29 11.78 5.27
CA PHE A 4 18.93 12.93 4.63
C PHE A 4 19.33 12.64 3.17
N VAL A 5 19.84 11.44 2.90
CA VAL A 5 20.19 11.01 1.53
C VAL A 5 18.93 10.88 0.68
N GLU A 6 17.87 10.30 1.23
CA GLU A 6 16.56 10.20 0.56
C GLU A 6 15.98 11.59 0.24
N GLN A 7 16.01 12.53 1.19
CA GLN A 7 15.56 13.91 0.98
C GLN A 7 16.37 14.64 -0.09
N GLN A 8 17.69 14.51 -0.07
CA GLN A 8 18.56 15.12 -1.08
C GLN A 8 18.31 14.53 -2.48
N ILE A 9 18.10 13.22 -2.60
CA ILE A 9 17.70 12.60 -3.87
C ILE A 9 16.36 13.18 -4.33
N VAL A 10 15.37 13.26 -3.44
CA VAL A 10 14.06 13.83 -3.78
C VAL A 10 14.18 15.28 -4.26
N LEU A 11 14.98 16.12 -3.59
CA LEU A 11 15.16 17.53 -3.97
C LEU A 11 15.72 17.70 -5.39
N HIS A 12 16.66 16.85 -5.80
CA HIS A 12 17.30 16.97 -7.12
C HIS A 12 16.48 16.30 -8.24
N GLN A 13 15.69 15.27 -7.91
CA GLN A 13 14.93 14.49 -8.90
C GLN A 13 13.49 14.97 -9.08
N PHE A 14 12.88 15.61 -8.06
CA PHE A 14 11.52 16.13 -8.13
C PHE A 14 11.49 17.55 -8.69
N THR A 15 10.70 17.76 -9.76
CA THR A 15 10.67 19.00 -10.52
C THR A 15 9.26 19.59 -10.60
N ALA A 16 9.14 20.86 -11.00
CA ALA A 16 7.85 21.50 -11.26
C ALA A 16 6.99 20.72 -12.26
N LYS A 17 7.61 20.18 -13.33
CA LYS A 17 6.92 19.35 -14.33
C LYS A 17 6.36 18.06 -13.71
N HIS A 18 7.11 17.44 -12.80
CA HIS A 18 6.63 16.27 -12.05
C HIS A 18 5.37 16.61 -11.25
N SER A 19 5.34 17.73 -10.51
CA SER A 19 4.15 18.15 -9.74
C SER A 19 2.93 18.33 -10.63
N VAL A 20 3.08 19.08 -11.72
CA VAL A 20 1.96 19.36 -12.65
C VAL A 20 1.40 18.06 -13.23
N GLN A 21 2.27 17.17 -13.68
CA GLN A 21 1.85 15.92 -14.29
C GLN A 21 1.26 14.93 -13.28
N ALA A 22 1.83 14.84 -12.09
CA ALA A 22 1.33 14.01 -11.00
C ALA A 22 -0.09 14.41 -10.58
N ARG A 23 -0.35 15.72 -10.41
CA ARG A 23 -1.70 16.21 -10.15
C ARG A 23 -2.67 15.84 -11.26
N ALA A 24 -2.27 16.01 -12.52
CA ALA A 24 -3.12 15.65 -13.66
C ALA A 24 -3.47 14.15 -13.64
N MET A 25 -2.53 13.27 -13.29
CA MET A 25 -2.76 11.83 -13.12
C MET A 25 -3.71 11.51 -11.97
N LEU A 26 -3.65 12.28 -10.88
CA LEU A 26 -4.51 12.11 -9.70
C LEU A 26 -5.87 12.83 -9.82
N GLY A 27 -6.07 13.63 -10.87
CA GLY A 27 -7.25 14.49 -11.01
C GLY A 27 -7.29 15.62 -9.95
N TRP A 28 -6.15 16.02 -9.40
CA TRP A 28 -6.07 17.02 -8.34
C TRP A 28 -5.90 18.44 -8.87
N SER A 29 -6.63 19.39 -8.27
CA SER A 29 -6.34 20.81 -8.43
C SER A 29 -5.07 21.22 -7.65
N ARG A 30 -4.62 22.47 -7.82
CA ARG A 30 -3.50 22.98 -6.99
C ARG A 30 -3.90 23.09 -5.53
N GLU A 31 -5.14 23.48 -5.27
CA GLU A 31 -5.75 23.57 -3.96
C GLU A 31 -5.81 22.20 -3.27
N ASP A 32 -6.13 21.14 -4.03
CA ASP A 32 -6.08 19.77 -3.51
C ASP A 32 -4.68 19.38 -3.10
N LEU A 33 -3.68 19.59 -3.97
CA LEU A 33 -2.30 19.26 -3.63
C LEU A 33 -1.79 20.07 -2.43
N ALA A 34 -2.09 21.37 -2.38
CA ALA A 34 -1.73 22.24 -1.27
C ALA A 34 -2.33 21.73 0.04
N ARG A 35 -3.64 21.43 0.05
CA ARG A 35 -4.34 20.87 1.20
C ARG A 35 -3.76 19.54 1.65
N GLN A 36 -3.45 18.64 0.71
CA GLN A 36 -2.88 17.32 1.02
C GLN A 36 -1.44 17.43 1.55
N ALA A 37 -0.65 18.38 1.04
CA ALA A 37 0.73 18.62 1.45
C ALA A 37 0.87 19.53 2.69
N GLY A 38 -0.22 20.14 3.17
CA GLY A 38 -0.19 21.08 4.30
C GLY A 38 0.49 22.40 3.96
N LEU A 39 0.38 22.86 2.71
CA LEU A 39 1.01 24.07 2.19
C LEU A 39 -0.03 25.12 1.80
N ALA A 40 0.43 26.37 1.69
CA ALA A 40 -0.34 27.42 1.04
C ALA A 40 -0.44 27.17 -0.47
N VAL A 41 -1.56 27.54 -1.10
CA VAL A 41 -1.79 27.32 -2.55
C VAL A 41 -0.76 28.09 -3.38
N GLU A 42 -0.38 29.27 -2.91
CA GLU A 42 0.63 30.15 -3.52
C GLU A 42 2.00 29.48 -3.55
N ALA A 43 2.35 28.67 -2.54
CA ALA A 43 3.62 27.93 -2.52
C ALA A 43 3.67 26.88 -3.64
N VAL A 44 2.56 26.15 -3.85
CA VAL A 44 2.41 25.20 -4.97
C VAL A 44 2.48 25.92 -6.31
N GLN A 45 1.77 27.05 -6.44
CA GLN A 45 1.79 27.84 -7.66
C GLN A 45 3.18 28.36 -8.01
N ARG A 46 3.93 28.86 -7.02
CA ARG A 46 5.32 29.32 -7.19
C ARG A 46 6.23 28.20 -7.63
N PHE A 47 6.16 27.04 -6.96
CA PHE A 47 6.93 25.87 -7.33
C PHE A 47 6.64 25.43 -8.77
N GLU A 48 5.36 25.30 -9.15
CA GLU A 48 4.97 24.89 -10.50
C GLU A 48 5.32 25.92 -11.57
N SER A 49 5.38 27.20 -11.22
CA SER A 49 5.84 28.30 -12.08
C SER A 49 7.37 28.38 -12.20
N GLN A 50 8.10 27.41 -11.63
CA GLN A 50 9.57 27.37 -11.58
C GLN A 50 10.19 28.57 -10.85
N ALA A 51 9.43 29.24 -9.98
CA ALA A 51 9.99 30.24 -9.08
C ALA A 51 10.78 29.54 -7.97
N ASP A 52 11.72 30.27 -7.38
CA ASP A 52 12.47 29.76 -6.24
C ASP A 52 11.54 29.57 -5.03
N VAL A 53 11.67 28.40 -4.39
CA VAL A 53 10.89 27.99 -3.21
C VAL A 53 11.81 27.24 -2.27
N ALA A 54 11.48 27.27 -0.98
CA ALA A 54 12.24 26.55 0.03
C ALA A 54 12.27 25.03 -0.24
N ASP A 55 13.38 24.39 0.09
CA ASP A 55 13.58 22.94 -0.07
C ASP A 55 12.49 22.14 0.64
N GLU A 56 12.02 22.62 1.80
CA GLU A 56 10.92 22.01 2.56
C GLU A 56 9.62 21.96 1.76
N THR A 57 9.34 22.99 0.95
CA THR A 57 8.16 23.01 0.07
C THR A 57 8.27 21.93 -1.00
N ARG A 58 9.45 21.80 -1.62
CA ARG A 58 9.71 20.79 -2.64
C ARG A 58 9.60 19.38 -2.05
N LEU A 59 10.19 19.15 -0.87
CA LEU A 59 10.12 17.87 -0.16
C LEU A 59 8.69 17.49 0.21
N ALA A 60 7.91 18.43 0.77
CA ALA A 60 6.53 18.17 1.16
C ALA A 60 5.67 17.76 -0.04
N LEU A 61 5.83 18.43 -1.19
CA LEU A 61 5.13 18.08 -2.42
C LEU A 61 5.52 16.69 -2.93
N ALA A 62 6.83 16.41 -2.99
CA ALA A 62 7.32 15.12 -3.48
C ALA A 62 6.82 13.96 -2.62
N PHE A 63 6.98 14.04 -1.30
CA PHE A 63 6.56 12.97 -0.39
C PHE A 63 5.05 12.77 -0.40
N ARG A 64 4.26 13.85 -0.51
CA ARG A 64 2.80 13.73 -0.58
C ARG A 64 2.35 12.98 -1.83
N LEU A 65 2.97 13.26 -2.97
CA LEU A 65 2.64 12.58 -4.22
C LEU A 65 3.18 11.14 -4.24
N GLU A 66 4.36 10.90 -3.67
CA GLU A 66 4.91 9.55 -3.49
C GLU A 66 4.04 8.68 -2.59
N ALA A 67 3.40 9.27 -1.57
CA ALA A 67 2.44 8.58 -0.72
C ALA A 67 1.18 8.10 -1.49
N GLU A 68 0.87 8.69 -2.65
CA GLU A 68 -0.17 8.18 -3.57
C GLU A 68 0.34 7.01 -4.44
N GLY A 69 1.61 6.62 -4.27
CA GLY A 69 2.27 5.56 -5.04
C GLY A 69 2.87 6.03 -6.36
N LEU A 70 3.10 7.33 -6.51
CA LEU A 70 3.84 7.87 -7.66
C LEU A 70 5.35 7.77 -7.43
N VAL A 71 6.10 7.56 -8.50
CA VAL A 71 7.57 7.56 -8.50
C VAL A 71 8.08 8.56 -9.54
N PHE A 72 9.19 9.22 -9.21
CA PHE A 72 9.76 10.31 -10.01
C PHE A 72 11.17 9.94 -10.46
N PHE A 73 11.41 10.04 -11.78
CA PHE A 73 12.73 9.80 -12.36
C PHE A 73 13.17 11.03 -13.15
N PRO A 74 14.44 11.45 -13.05
CA PRO A 74 14.96 12.58 -13.82
C PRO A 74 14.72 12.41 -15.31
N GLY A 75 14.11 13.43 -15.93
CA GLY A 75 13.90 13.47 -17.38
C GLY A 75 12.67 12.69 -17.88
N PHE A 76 11.89 12.06 -17.01
CA PHE A 76 10.70 11.31 -17.37
C PHE A 76 9.43 11.91 -16.74
N ALA A 77 8.27 11.53 -17.26
CA ALA A 77 7.00 11.77 -16.58
C ALA A 77 6.93 10.95 -15.27
N PRO A 78 6.15 11.38 -14.26
CA PRO A 78 5.85 10.53 -13.11
C PRO A 78 5.27 9.19 -13.53
N GLY A 79 5.72 8.11 -12.90
CA GLY A 79 5.20 6.76 -13.09
C GLY A 79 4.38 6.31 -11.89
N TRP A 80 3.47 5.35 -12.08
CA TRP A 80 2.93 4.59 -10.96
C TRP A 80 4.00 3.60 -10.49
N GLY A 81 4.41 3.70 -9.23
CA GLY A 81 5.25 2.69 -8.62
C GLY A 81 4.52 1.33 -8.61
N MET A 82 5.28 0.24 -8.50
CA MET A 82 4.66 -1.04 -8.19
C MET A 82 3.93 -0.87 -6.86
N ARG A 83 2.59 -0.95 -6.87
CA ARG A 83 1.80 -1.04 -5.64
C ARG A 83 2.45 -2.15 -4.83
N ALA A 84 3.08 -1.81 -3.70
CA ALA A 84 3.20 -2.77 -2.62
C ALA A 84 1.75 -3.12 -2.32
N ARG A 85 1.26 -4.23 -2.91
CA ARG A 85 0.03 -4.83 -2.45
C ARG A 85 0.28 -5.01 -0.97
N LYS A 86 -0.34 -4.18 -0.15
CA LYS A 86 -0.72 -4.61 1.18
C LYS A 86 -1.55 -5.84 0.84
N PHE A 87 -0.93 -7.01 0.92
CA PHE A 87 -1.68 -8.22 1.09
C PHE A 87 -2.48 -7.87 2.34
N GLU A 88 -3.76 -7.53 2.17
CA GLU A 88 -4.66 -7.60 3.29
C GLU A 88 -4.45 -9.02 3.78
N ARG A 89 -3.72 -9.19 4.88
CA ARG A 89 -3.97 -10.33 5.73
C ARG A 89 -5.40 -10.09 6.15
N THR A 90 -6.34 -10.63 5.38
CA THR A 90 -7.55 -11.18 5.96
C THR A 90 -7.06 -11.93 7.20
N PRO A 91 -7.53 -11.59 8.41
CA PRO A 91 -7.21 -12.37 9.59
C PRO A 91 -7.41 -13.81 9.18
N ALA A 92 -6.33 -14.60 9.22
CA ALA A 92 -6.41 -15.99 8.84
C ALA A 92 -7.43 -16.61 9.81
N GLU A 93 -8.65 -16.80 9.33
CA GLU A 93 -9.58 -17.75 9.91
C GLU A 93 -8.76 -19.04 10.09
N PRO A 94 -8.72 -19.62 11.30
CA PRO A 94 -7.85 -20.77 11.55
C PRO A 94 -8.19 -21.83 10.52
N ALA A 95 -7.23 -22.08 9.62
CA ALA A 95 -7.40 -22.95 8.47
C ALA A 95 -7.98 -24.28 8.95
N ALA A 96 -9.17 -24.60 8.45
CA ALA A 96 -9.82 -25.87 8.74
C ALA A 96 -8.81 -27.00 8.51
N PRO A 97 -8.70 -27.98 9.43
CA PRO A 97 -7.69 -29.01 9.35
C PRO A 97 -7.75 -29.70 8.00
N GLY A 98 -6.59 -29.78 7.34
CA GLY A 98 -6.43 -30.38 6.03
C GLY A 98 -6.92 -31.82 5.99
N ILE A 99 -7.17 -32.31 4.78
CA ILE A 99 -7.78 -33.62 4.49
C ILE A 99 -7.03 -34.77 5.21
N ILE A 100 -5.72 -34.64 5.40
CA ILE A 100 -4.87 -35.62 6.09
C ILE A 100 -5.20 -35.71 7.60
N SER A 101 -5.54 -34.61 8.27
CA SER A 101 -5.93 -34.61 9.69
C SER A 101 -7.28 -35.30 9.93
N ARG A 102 -8.19 -35.32 8.96
CA ARG A 102 -9.47 -36.04 9.08
C ARG A 102 -9.31 -37.56 8.96
N LEU A 103 -8.30 -38.01 8.21
CA LEU A 103 -8.07 -39.44 8.00
C LEU A 103 -7.46 -40.12 9.25
N MET A 104 -6.63 -39.39 10.01
CA MET A 104 -5.98 -39.90 11.24
C MET A 104 -6.91 -39.92 12.47
N GLY A 105 -8.08 -39.29 12.44
CA GLY A 105 -9.02 -39.23 13.57
C GLY A 105 -10.04 -40.37 13.66
N SER A 106 -10.11 -41.26 12.66
CA SER A 106 -11.22 -42.21 12.51
C SER A 106 -10.94 -43.64 13.03
N THR A 107 -10.03 -43.82 13.98
CA THR A 107 -9.78 -45.14 14.61
C THR A 107 -10.10 -45.16 16.10
N ALA A 108 -11.34 -44.82 16.45
CA ALA A 108 -11.96 -45.28 17.70
C ALA A 108 -13.15 -46.16 17.33
N ALA A 109 -12.85 -47.33 16.73
CA ALA A 109 -13.81 -48.42 16.64
C ALA A 109 -14.13 -48.86 18.06
N SER A 110 -15.32 -48.49 18.54
CA SER A 110 -15.92 -49.10 19.71
C SER A 110 -16.09 -50.58 19.41
N ILE A 111 -15.23 -51.39 20.01
CA ILE A 111 -15.50 -52.81 20.23
C ILE A 111 -16.62 -52.89 21.27
N ASP A 112 -17.85 -53.09 20.83
CA ASP A 112 -18.83 -53.77 21.67
C ASP A 112 -19.49 -54.88 20.88
N SER A 113 -19.44 -56.07 21.47
CA SER A 113 -19.81 -57.35 20.87
C SER A 113 -21.31 -57.59 21.06
N PRO A 114 -22.07 -58.08 20.06
CA PRO A 114 -23.45 -58.46 20.28
C PRO A 114 -23.51 -59.93 20.76
N ALA A 115 -23.95 -60.17 21.99
CA ALA A 115 -24.41 -61.50 22.42
C ALA A 115 -25.90 -61.69 22.06
N PRO A 116 -26.31 -62.86 21.55
CA PRO A 116 -27.64 -63.06 20.97
C PRO A 116 -28.68 -63.44 22.03
N GLN A 117 -29.87 -62.82 21.98
CA GLN A 117 -31.06 -63.33 22.67
C GLN A 117 -31.97 -64.04 21.66
N PRO A 118 -32.30 -65.34 21.86
CA PRO A 118 -33.32 -66.02 21.07
C PRO A 118 -34.70 -65.83 21.70
N ASN A 119 -35.67 -65.34 20.93
CA ASN A 119 -37.09 -65.45 21.24
C ASN A 119 -37.71 -66.54 20.38
N GLY A 120 -38.36 -67.53 21.01
CA GLY A 120 -39.18 -68.53 20.34
C GLY A 120 -40.04 -69.29 21.35
N ALA A 121 -41.36 -69.06 21.25
CA ALA A 121 -42.53 -69.85 21.69
C ALA A 121 -42.54 -70.51 23.08
#